data_AF-A0A0U4WNK1-F1
#
_entry.id   AF-A0A0U4WNK1-F1
#
_cell.length_a   1.000
_cell.length_b   1.000
_cell.length_c   1.000
_cell.angle_alpha   90.00
_cell.angle_beta   90.00
_cell.angle_gamma   90.00
#
_symmetry.space_group_name_H-M   'P 1'
#
loop_
_entity.id
_entity.type
_entity.pdbx_description
1 polymer ?
#
loop_
_entity_poly.entity_id
_entity_poly.type
_entity_poly.pdbx_seq_one_letter_code
_entity_poly.pdbx_strand_id
1 'polypeptide(L)'
;MEKQFLGLAFISSISLLLLAILQWELVDFFTPFFMPVIWLCAVIFFLVVAIASISIAVKEKVWKPLLVQGVALSLYLFVPFTSIMISLDFYLYKSARQEVIRMVESQELRPTVSETSSLIHLPPKYERLSKGGGDIMVKKQGDKYALFFFTFRGMLDNFSGFMYVPSEQFPTDAFGGGFAEIQEIEKHWYWIGSH
;
A
#
# COMPACT_ATOMS: atom_id res chain seq x y z
N MET A 1 1.53 38.62 -7.68
CA MET A 1 0.59 38.14 -6.66
C MET A 1 -0.16 36.90 -7.14
N GLU A 2 -1.06 36.98 -8.14
CA GLU A 2 -1.83 35.82 -8.66
C GLU A 2 -0.96 34.59 -8.99
N LYS A 3 0.12 34.75 -9.78
CA LYS A 3 1.00 33.62 -10.16
C LYS A 3 1.69 32.94 -8.97
N GLN A 4 2.02 33.71 -7.92
CA GLN A 4 2.68 33.19 -6.72
C GLN A 4 1.71 32.34 -5.89
N PHE A 5 0.48 32.83 -5.69
CA PHE A 5 -0.56 32.08 -4.98
C PHE A 5 -1.04 30.86 -5.74
N LEU A 6 -1.12 30.96 -7.07
CA LEU A 6 -1.41 29.79 -7.91
C LEU A 6 -0.30 28.73 -7.78
N GLY A 7 0.97 29.14 -7.78
CA GLY A 7 2.09 28.23 -7.52
C GLY A 7 2.00 27.55 -6.16
N LEU A 8 1.69 28.30 -5.09
CA LEU A 8 1.49 27.74 -3.75
C LEU A 8 0.31 26.76 -3.68
N ALA A 9 -0.80 27.07 -4.36
CA ALA A 9 -1.95 26.18 -4.46
C ALA A 9 -1.56 24.86 -5.15
N PHE A 10 -0.82 24.92 -6.26
CA PHE A 10 -0.29 23.73 -6.92
C PHE A 10 0.63 22.91 -6.01
N ILE A 11 1.60 23.57 -5.35
CA ILE A 11 2.56 22.87 -4.49
C ILE A 11 1.83 22.15 -3.36
N SER A 12 0.95 22.84 -2.63
CA SER A 12 0.19 22.23 -1.53
C SER A 12 -0.75 21.11 -1.98
N SER A 13 -1.46 21.31 -3.10
CA SER A 13 -2.31 20.28 -3.70
C SER A 13 -1.53 19.04 -4.14
N ILE A 14 -0.41 19.22 -4.84
CA ILE A 14 0.45 18.13 -5.29
C ILE A 14 1.06 17.41 -4.09
N SER A 15 1.53 18.13 -3.07
CA SER A 15 2.05 17.52 -1.84
C SER A 15 1.03 16.62 -1.15
N LEU A 16 -0.24 17.04 -1.06
CA LEU A 16 -1.31 16.23 -0.49
C LEU A 16 -1.57 14.95 -1.32
N LEU A 17 -1.65 15.09 -2.65
CA LEU A 17 -1.91 13.96 -3.54
C LEU A 17 -0.73 12.98 -3.60
N LEU A 18 0.51 13.48 -3.63
CA LEU A 18 1.70 12.66 -3.55
C LEU A 18 1.77 11.91 -2.22
N LEU A 19 1.39 12.55 -1.11
CA LEU A 19 1.28 11.86 0.17
C LEU A 19 0.26 10.72 0.11
N ALA A 20 -0.92 10.94 -0.49
CA ALA A 20 -1.94 9.91 -0.65
C ALA A 20 -1.46 8.71 -1.50
N ILE A 21 -0.63 8.96 -2.51
CA ILE A 21 -0.05 7.92 -3.38
C ILE A 21 1.11 7.18 -2.70
N LEU A 22 1.99 7.92 -2.02
CA LEU A 22 3.27 7.41 -1.49
C LEU A 22 3.22 7.02 -0.01
N GLN A 23 2.08 7.18 0.67
CA GLN A 23 1.99 6.94 2.11
C GLN A 23 2.54 5.58 2.54
N TRP A 24 2.28 4.51 1.78
CA TRP A 24 2.74 3.17 2.13
C TRP A 24 4.24 2.97 1.92
N GLU A 25 4.83 3.65 0.93
CA GLU A 25 6.29 3.68 0.74
C GLU A 25 6.97 4.48 1.86
N LEU A 26 6.33 5.57 2.33
CA LEU A 26 6.83 6.34 3.47
C LEU A 26 6.73 5.55 4.78
N VAL A 27 5.67 4.75 4.96
CA VAL A 27 5.52 3.84 6.10
C VAL A 27 6.66 2.82 6.15
N ASP A 28 6.97 2.20 5.01
CA ASP A 28 8.03 1.20 4.87
C ASP A 28 9.43 1.82 5.05
N PHE A 29 9.64 3.04 4.56
CA PHE A 29 10.92 3.74 4.68
C PHE A 29 11.19 4.30 6.08
N PHE A 30 10.17 4.86 6.75
CA PHE A 30 10.30 5.41 8.09
C PHE A 30 9.81 4.41 9.13
N THR A 31 8.59 4.63 9.62
CA THR A 31 7.82 3.73 10.48
C THR A 31 6.36 4.21 10.41
N PRO A 32 5.38 3.34 10.69
CA PRO A 32 3.98 3.76 10.82
C PRO A 32 3.77 4.91 11.82
N PHE A 33 4.59 4.98 12.88
CA PHE A 33 4.51 6.00 13.92
C PHE A 33 4.82 7.43 13.46
N PHE A 34 5.59 7.57 12.39
CA PHE A 34 5.98 8.88 11.87
C PHE A 34 4.90 9.46 10.93
N MET A 35 4.04 8.61 10.39
CA MET A 35 3.00 9.02 9.44
C MET A 35 2.00 10.04 9.97
N PRO A 36 1.48 9.95 11.20
CA PRO A 36 0.55 10.96 11.74
C PRO A 36 1.13 12.37 11.72
N VAL A 37 2.43 12.52 11.98
CA VAL A 37 3.12 13.83 11.96
C VAL A 37 3.22 14.36 10.52
N ILE A 38 3.62 13.51 9.57
CA ILE A 38 3.68 13.88 8.14
C ILE A 38 2.29 14.29 7.64
N TRP A 39 1.27 13.49 7.97
CA TRP A 39 -0.13 13.76 7.64
C TRP A 39 -0.59 15.12 8.17
N LEU A 40 -0.34 15.37 9.46
CA LEU A 40 -0.71 16.62 10.10
C LEU A 40 -0.05 17.83 9.43
N CYS A 41 1.25 17.75 9.15
CA CYS A 41 1.98 18.82 8.46
C CYS A 41 1.42 19.09 7.05
N ALA A 42 1.17 18.04 6.26
CA ALA A 42 0.63 18.18 4.91
C ALA A 42 -0.79 18.76 4.91
N VAL A 43 -1.65 18.30 5.82
CA VAL A 43 -3.02 18.79 5.97
C VAL A 43 -3.03 20.24 6.43
N ILE A 44 -2.24 20.61 7.45
CA ILE A 44 -2.16 22.00 7.91
C ILE A 44 -1.68 22.91 6.78
N PHE A 45 -0.64 22.50 6.05
CA PHE A 45 -0.14 23.26 4.91
C PHE A 45 -1.22 23.45 3.84
N PHE A 46 -1.93 22.39 3.48
CA PHE A 46 -3.04 22.45 2.53
C PHE A 46 -4.16 23.38 3.01
N LEU A 47 -4.58 23.27 4.28
CA LEU A 47 -5.64 24.10 4.86
C LEU A 47 -5.27 25.59 4.89
N VAL A 48 -4.05 25.93 5.29
CA VAL A 48 -3.57 27.32 5.29
C VAL A 48 -3.64 27.92 3.88
N VAL A 49 -3.16 27.19 2.87
CA VAL A 49 -3.21 27.66 1.47
C VAL A 49 -4.65 27.68 0.95
N ALA A 50 -5.53 26.76 1.36
CA ALA A 50 -6.94 26.78 1.00
C ALA A 50 -7.66 28.01 1.57
N ILE A 51 -7.47 28.34 2.85
CA ILE A 51 -8.04 29.54 3.48
C ILE A 51 -7.52 30.82 2.80
N ALA A 52 -6.22 30.87 2.47
CA ALA A 52 -5.66 31.98 1.71
C ALA A 52 -6.26 32.08 0.31
N SER A 53 -6.47 30.95 -0.37
CA SER A 53 -7.10 30.89 -1.71
C SER A 53 -8.55 31.37 -1.69
N ILE A 54 -9.31 31.05 -0.65
CA ILE A 54 -10.67 31.60 -0.44
C ILE A 54 -10.60 33.11 -0.24
N SER A 55 -9.69 33.58 0.64
CA SER A 55 -9.55 35.00 0.93
C SER A 55 -9.23 35.83 -0.31
N ILE A 56 -8.37 35.31 -1.18
CA ILE A 56 -7.99 35.93 -2.46
C ILE A 56 -9.13 35.87 -3.47
N ALA A 57 -9.86 34.75 -3.55
CA ALA A 57 -11.01 34.64 -4.43
C ALA A 57 -12.11 35.66 -4.07
N VAL A 58 -12.33 35.93 -2.78
CA VAL A 58 -13.31 36.92 -2.32
C VAL A 58 -12.81 38.36 -2.51
N LYS A 59 -11.58 38.67 -2.09
CA LYS A 59 -11.05 40.04 -2.08
C LYS A 59 -10.58 40.51 -3.45
N GLU A 60 -9.88 39.65 -4.18
CA GLU A 60 -9.21 39.99 -5.45
C GLU A 60 -9.94 39.42 -6.67
N LYS A 61 -11.02 38.64 -6.47
CA LYS A 61 -11.79 37.96 -7.53
C LYS A 61 -10.96 36.98 -8.37
N VAL A 62 -9.86 36.47 -7.82
CA VAL A 62 -8.98 35.49 -8.46
C VAL A 62 -9.33 34.09 -7.96
N TRP A 63 -10.06 33.32 -8.78
CA TRP A 63 -10.64 32.02 -8.38
C TRP A 63 -9.76 30.81 -8.73
N LYS A 64 -8.73 30.95 -9.58
CA LYS A 64 -7.91 29.81 -10.05
C LYS A 64 -7.23 29.03 -8.91
N PRO A 65 -6.62 29.67 -7.88
CA PRO A 65 -6.03 28.94 -6.76
C PRO A 65 -7.08 28.12 -5.99
N LEU A 66 -8.28 28.68 -5.81
CA LEU A 66 -9.39 27.98 -5.16
C LEU A 66 -9.86 26.77 -5.98
N LEU A 67 -9.92 26.89 -7.30
CA LEU A 67 -10.23 25.76 -8.18
C LEU A 67 -9.22 24.63 -8.03
N VAL A 68 -7.92 24.95 -8.04
CA VAL A 68 -6.85 23.95 -7.89
C VAL A 68 -7.00 23.18 -6.57
N GLN A 69 -7.21 23.89 -5.47
CA GLN A 69 -7.45 23.27 -4.16
C GLN A 69 -8.73 22.43 -4.13
N GLY A 70 -9.81 22.92 -4.74
CA GLY A 70 -11.08 22.19 -4.82
C GLY A 70 -10.97 20.89 -5.61
N VAL A 71 -10.25 20.90 -6.74
CA VAL A 71 -9.96 19.70 -7.53
C VAL A 71 -9.10 18.74 -6.74
N ALA A 72 -8.02 19.22 -6.11
CA ALA A 72 -7.15 18.36 -5.31
C ALA A 72 -7.87 17.72 -4.13
N LEU A 73 -8.70 18.47 -3.42
CA LEU A 73 -9.54 17.94 -2.34
C LEU A 73 -10.53 16.89 -2.87
N SER A 74 -11.16 17.15 -4.01
CA SER A 74 -12.08 16.20 -4.64
C SER A 74 -11.37 14.90 -5.01
N LEU A 75 -10.20 15.00 -5.64
CA LEU A 75 -9.38 13.83 -5.96
C LEU A 75 -8.99 13.07 -4.69
N TYR A 76 -8.52 13.78 -3.66
CA TYR A 76 -8.13 13.20 -2.39
C TYR A 76 -9.27 12.42 -1.70
N LEU A 77 -10.51 12.94 -1.74
CA LEU A 77 -11.66 12.32 -1.08
C LEU A 77 -12.30 11.19 -1.88
N PHE A 78 -12.33 11.29 -3.22
CA PHE A 78 -13.10 10.37 -4.06
C PHE A 78 -12.25 9.34 -4.81
N VAL A 79 -10.95 9.56 -4.98
CA VAL A 79 -10.07 8.61 -5.67
C VAL A 79 -9.50 7.61 -4.67
N PRO A 80 -9.72 6.29 -4.85
CA PRO A 80 -9.20 5.27 -3.95
C PRO A 80 -7.72 4.98 -4.24
N PHE A 81 -6.84 5.96 -3.96
CA PHE A 81 -5.40 5.87 -4.26
C PHE A 81 -4.76 4.61 -3.71
N THR A 82 -5.11 4.19 -2.49
CA THR A 82 -4.58 2.96 -1.88
C THR A 82 -4.92 1.72 -2.70
N SER A 83 -6.19 1.53 -3.07
CA SER A 83 -6.61 0.37 -3.87
C SER A 83 -5.99 0.37 -5.26
N ILE A 84 -5.83 1.56 -5.87
CA ILE A 84 -5.16 1.71 -7.17
C ILE A 84 -3.69 1.28 -7.05
N MET A 85 -2.97 1.76 -6.03
CA MET A 85 -1.56 1.43 -5.83
C MET A 85 -1.35 -0.06 -5.50
N ILE A 86 -2.20 -0.67 -4.68
CA ILE A 86 -2.18 -2.11 -4.41
C ILE A 86 -2.39 -2.90 -5.70
N SER A 87 -3.37 -2.52 -6.53
CA SER A 87 -3.63 -3.19 -7.80
C SER A 87 -2.46 -3.05 -8.77
N LEU A 88 -1.88 -1.85 -8.87
CA LEU A 88 -0.73 -1.59 -9.72
C LEU A 88 0.48 -2.44 -9.29
N ASP A 89 0.78 -2.48 -8.00
CA ASP A 89 1.83 -3.31 -7.42
C ASP A 89 1.62 -4.80 -7.74
N PHE A 90 0.38 -5.28 -7.60
CA PHE A 90 0.03 -6.66 -7.93
C PHE A 90 0.42 -6.99 -9.38
N TYR A 91 -0.11 -6.23 -10.34
CA TYR A 91 0.09 -6.52 -11.76
C TYR A 91 1.52 -6.29 -12.22
N LEU A 92 2.20 -5.28 -11.68
CA LEU A 92 3.59 -4.98 -12.05
C LEU A 92 4.54 -6.09 -11.62
N TYR A 93 4.34 -6.66 -10.44
CA TYR A 93 5.25 -7.65 -9.84
C TYR A 93 4.75 -9.10 -9.90
N LYS A 94 3.57 -9.35 -10.48
CA LYS A 94 2.96 -10.68 -10.59
C LYS A 94 3.91 -11.74 -11.15
N SER A 95 4.58 -11.44 -12.27
CA SER A 95 5.49 -12.41 -12.91
C SER A 95 6.66 -12.81 -12.00
N ALA A 96 7.18 -11.86 -11.22
CA ALA A 96 8.27 -12.13 -10.29
C ALA A 96 7.77 -12.94 -9.07
N ARG A 97 6.56 -12.67 -8.58
CA ARG A 97 5.93 -13.49 -7.52
C ARG A 97 5.67 -14.92 -7.98
N GLN A 98 5.28 -15.11 -9.25
CA GLN A 98 5.13 -16.44 -9.85
C GLN A 98 6.47 -17.18 -9.95
N GLU A 99 7.58 -16.47 -10.21
CA GLU A 99 8.93 -17.06 -10.17
C GLU A 99 9.26 -17.56 -8.75
N VAL A 100 8.99 -16.76 -7.72
CA VAL A 100 9.16 -17.16 -6.31
C VAL A 100 8.31 -18.38 -5.95
N ILE A 101 7.04 -18.44 -6.39
CA ILE A 101 6.18 -19.60 -6.16
C ILE A 101 6.84 -20.87 -6.73
N ARG A 102 7.35 -20.81 -7.96
CA ARG A 102 8.05 -21.96 -8.58
C ARG A 102 9.30 -22.36 -7.82
N MET A 103 10.07 -21.41 -7.30
CA MET A 103 11.27 -21.68 -6.52
C MET A 103 10.96 -22.35 -5.16
N VAL A 104 9.82 -22.00 -4.55
CA VAL A 104 9.34 -22.67 -3.33
C VAL A 104 8.86 -24.08 -3.66
N GLU A 105 8.12 -24.26 -4.77
CA GLU A 105 7.66 -25.57 -5.24
C GLU A 105 8.82 -26.50 -5.65
N SER A 106 9.89 -25.95 -6.25
CA SER A 106 11.11 -26.71 -6.62
C SER A 106 12.07 -26.96 -5.44
N GLN A 107 11.74 -26.47 -4.24
CA GLN A 107 12.59 -26.55 -3.04
C GLN A 107 13.94 -25.83 -3.14
N GLU A 108 14.09 -24.91 -4.10
CA GLU A 108 15.21 -23.98 -4.17
C GLU A 108 15.17 -22.98 -3.00
N LEU A 109 13.98 -22.53 -2.64
CA LEU A 109 13.72 -21.76 -1.42
C LEU A 109 13.12 -22.68 -0.37
N ARG A 110 13.92 -23.02 0.64
CA ARG A 110 13.50 -23.94 1.71
C ARG A 110 12.93 -23.18 2.90
N PRO A 111 11.79 -23.64 3.46
CA PRO A 111 11.28 -23.10 4.72
C PRO A 111 12.23 -23.42 5.88
N THR A 112 12.53 -22.42 6.71
CA THR A 112 13.48 -22.55 7.83
C THR A 112 12.95 -23.42 8.98
N VAL A 113 11.62 -23.64 9.06
CA VAL A 113 10.96 -24.41 10.14
C VAL A 113 9.85 -25.28 9.54
N SER A 114 9.68 -26.52 10.02
CA SER A 114 8.99 -27.59 9.27
C SER A 114 7.50 -27.81 9.55
N GLU A 115 6.86 -27.23 10.58
CA GLU A 115 5.63 -27.89 11.10
C GLU A 115 4.28 -27.17 10.93
N THR A 116 4.18 -25.86 10.66
CA THR A 116 2.83 -25.21 10.59
C THR A 116 2.72 -23.99 9.69
N SER A 117 3.71 -23.11 9.70
CA SER A 117 3.88 -22.00 8.76
C SER A 117 5.29 -21.49 8.90
N SER A 118 5.94 -21.20 7.79
CA SER A 118 7.37 -20.90 7.78
C SER A 118 7.60 -19.56 7.12
N LEU A 119 8.42 -18.73 7.76
CA LEU A 119 8.95 -17.54 7.14
C LEU A 119 10.14 -17.91 6.24
N ILE A 120 10.12 -17.42 5.00
CA ILE A 120 11.24 -17.50 4.07
C ILE A 120 11.68 -16.08 3.75
N HIS A 121 12.96 -15.80 3.95
CA HIS A 121 13.56 -14.55 3.50
C HIS A 121 13.91 -14.67 2.01
N LEU A 122 13.40 -13.75 1.19
CA LEU A 122 13.65 -13.75 -0.25
C LEU A 122 15.08 -13.30 -0.57
N PRO A 123 15.69 -13.80 -1.66
CA PRO A 123 16.98 -13.30 -2.10
C PRO A 123 16.85 -11.83 -2.56
N PRO A 124 17.96 -11.05 -2.60
CA PRO A 124 17.92 -9.60 -2.88
C PRO A 124 17.19 -9.20 -4.16
N LYS A 125 17.18 -10.07 -5.19
CA LYS A 125 16.43 -9.85 -6.44
C LYS A 125 14.92 -9.73 -6.22
N TYR A 126 14.37 -10.42 -5.23
CA TYR A 126 12.93 -10.51 -4.94
C TYR A 126 12.52 -9.88 -3.62
N GLU A 127 13.46 -9.29 -2.87
CA GLU A 127 13.19 -8.65 -1.57
C GLU A 127 12.03 -7.65 -1.63
N ARG A 128 11.92 -6.91 -2.74
CA ARG A 128 10.87 -5.90 -2.97
C ARG A 128 9.46 -6.47 -3.14
N LEU A 129 9.33 -7.79 -3.37
CA LEU A 129 8.02 -8.41 -3.60
C LEU A 129 7.18 -8.52 -2.33
N SER A 130 7.82 -8.34 -1.17
CA SER A 130 7.20 -8.44 0.15
C SER A 130 7.75 -7.37 1.10
N LYS A 131 6.88 -6.51 1.61
CA LYS A 131 7.24 -5.40 2.51
C LYS A 131 7.72 -5.90 3.88
N GLY A 132 8.53 -5.08 4.56
CA GLY A 132 9.14 -5.47 5.83
C GLY A 132 10.34 -6.41 5.67
N GLY A 133 11.17 -6.16 4.65
CA GLY A 133 12.47 -6.82 4.47
C GLY A 133 12.47 -8.06 3.59
N GLY A 134 11.47 -8.29 2.73
CA GLY A 134 11.47 -9.41 1.79
C GLY A 134 11.12 -10.77 2.40
N ASP A 135 10.61 -10.81 3.62
CA ASP A 135 10.09 -12.05 4.20
C ASP A 135 8.74 -12.42 3.57
N ILE A 136 8.52 -13.69 3.27
CA ILE A 136 7.20 -14.24 2.89
C ILE A 136 6.79 -15.34 3.85
N MET A 137 5.49 -15.56 4.01
CA MET A 137 5.00 -16.72 4.74
C MET A 137 4.62 -17.84 3.77
N VAL A 138 4.95 -19.07 4.16
CA VAL A 138 4.70 -20.27 3.36
C VAL A 138 3.99 -21.30 4.23
N LYS A 139 2.87 -21.84 3.73
CA LYS A 139 2.12 -22.92 4.38
C LYS A 139 1.91 -24.04 3.38
N LYS A 140 2.29 -25.27 3.75
CA LYS A 140 2.07 -26.45 2.91
C LYS A 140 0.59 -26.82 2.89
N GLN A 141 0.03 -27.07 1.71
CA GLN A 141 -1.33 -27.58 1.49
C GLN A 141 -1.27 -28.80 0.58
N GLY A 142 -1.30 -30.00 1.16
CA GLY A 142 -1.05 -31.24 0.42
C GLY A 142 0.34 -31.21 -0.21
N ASP A 143 0.41 -31.38 -1.54
CA ASP A 143 1.66 -31.35 -2.31
C ASP A 143 2.06 -29.96 -2.82
N LYS A 144 1.25 -28.94 -2.54
CA LYS A 144 1.50 -27.56 -2.98
C LYS A 144 1.70 -26.61 -1.80
N TYR A 145 2.06 -25.36 -2.10
CA TYR A 145 2.31 -24.34 -1.10
C TYR A 145 1.41 -23.13 -1.31
N ALA A 146 0.78 -22.68 -0.23
CA ALA A 146 0.19 -21.34 -0.15
C ALA A 146 1.26 -20.36 0.29
N LEU A 147 1.33 -19.21 -0.38
CA LEU A 147 2.34 -18.17 -0.13
C LEU A 147 1.67 -16.85 0.21
N PHE A 148 2.29 -16.07 1.10
CA PHE A 148 1.84 -14.74 1.49
C PHE A 148 2.97 -13.73 1.32
N PHE A 149 2.71 -12.69 0.53
CA PHE A 149 3.60 -11.56 0.27
C PHE A 149 3.04 -10.31 0.95
N PHE A 150 3.76 -9.74 1.91
CA PHE A 150 3.31 -8.56 2.65
C PHE A 150 3.23 -7.32 1.75
N THR A 151 2.10 -6.62 1.79
CA THR A 151 1.95 -5.22 1.33
C THR A 151 2.05 -4.24 2.47
N PHE A 152 1.83 -4.70 3.71
CA PHE A 152 2.05 -3.96 4.94
C PHE A 152 2.36 -4.96 6.07
N ARG A 153 3.37 -4.66 6.87
CA ARG A 153 3.74 -5.43 8.06
C ARG A 153 3.76 -4.49 9.26
N GLY A 154 2.63 -4.40 9.95
CA GLY A 154 2.46 -3.59 11.15
C GLY A 154 2.94 -4.31 12.41
N MET A 155 2.51 -3.80 13.56
CA MET A 155 2.70 -4.44 14.87
C MET A 155 1.38 -5.05 15.34
N LEU A 156 1.44 -6.02 16.26
CA LEU A 156 0.26 -6.60 16.93
C LEU A 156 -0.76 -7.20 15.95
N ASP A 157 -0.30 -8.07 15.06
CA ASP A 157 -1.11 -8.83 14.07
C ASP A 157 -1.79 -8.01 12.97
N ASN A 158 -1.52 -6.71 12.87
CA ASN A 158 -1.97 -5.90 11.75
C ASN A 158 -1.04 -6.04 10.55
N PHE A 159 -1.51 -6.72 9.51
CA PHE A 159 -0.77 -6.93 8.27
C PHE A 159 -1.73 -6.96 7.09
N SER A 160 -1.20 -6.68 5.90
CA SER A 160 -1.91 -6.97 4.66
C SER A 160 -0.95 -7.54 3.63
N GLY A 161 -1.49 -8.20 2.62
CA GLY A 161 -0.66 -8.80 1.59
C GLY A 161 -1.41 -9.58 0.53
N PHE A 162 -0.64 -10.02 -0.47
CA PHE A 162 -1.11 -10.91 -1.51
C PHE A 162 -0.91 -12.36 -1.07
N MET A 163 -1.99 -13.12 -1.07
CA MET A 163 -1.97 -14.54 -0.84
C MET A 163 -2.17 -15.29 -2.16
N TYR A 164 -1.28 -16.23 -2.43
CA TYR A 164 -1.46 -17.24 -3.46
C TYR A 164 -1.97 -18.53 -2.81
N VAL A 165 -3.12 -19.02 -3.28
CA VAL A 165 -3.74 -20.26 -2.81
C VAL A 165 -3.89 -21.23 -3.98
N PRO A 166 -3.12 -22.34 -4.00
CA PRO A 166 -3.13 -23.26 -5.13
C PRO A 166 -4.37 -24.17 -5.19
N SER A 167 -5.14 -24.24 -4.10
CA SER A 167 -6.38 -25.03 -4.00
C SER A 167 -7.61 -24.14 -4.18
N GLU A 168 -8.76 -24.75 -4.50
CA GLU A 168 -10.06 -24.05 -4.59
C GLU A 168 -10.65 -23.77 -3.19
N GLN A 169 -10.06 -24.34 -2.12
CA GLN A 169 -10.46 -24.08 -0.74
C GLN A 169 -9.59 -22.99 -0.13
N PHE A 170 -10.18 -21.80 0.05
CA PHE A 170 -9.51 -20.70 0.71
C PHE A 170 -9.26 -21.03 2.20
N PRO A 171 -8.01 -20.99 2.67
CA PRO A 171 -7.70 -21.37 4.04
C PRO A 171 -8.00 -20.20 4.99
N THR A 172 -9.21 -20.13 5.53
CA THR A 172 -9.69 -19.03 6.41
C THR A 172 -8.90 -18.85 7.71
N ASP A 173 -8.03 -19.79 8.07
CA ASP A 173 -7.16 -19.78 9.25
C ASP A 173 -5.66 -19.80 8.91
N ALA A 174 -5.29 -19.54 7.65
CA ALA A 174 -3.90 -19.55 7.25
C ALA A 174 -3.10 -18.42 7.92
N PHE A 175 -1.86 -18.72 8.30
CA PHE A 175 -0.89 -17.74 8.81
C PHE A 175 -1.25 -17.06 10.15
N GLY A 176 -2.14 -17.67 10.95
CA GLY A 176 -2.34 -17.29 12.35
C GLY A 176 -3.09 -15.99 12.59
N GLY A 177 -3.64 -15.35 11.56
CA GLY A 177 -4.44 -14.12 11.66
C GLY A 177 -5.91 -14.36 11.32
N GLY A 178 -6.80 -13.66 12.03
CA GLY A 178 -8.19 -13.52 11.60
C GLY A 178 -8.26 -12.52 10.46
N PHE A 179 -8.62 -12.97 9.26
CA PHE A 179 -8.73 -12.08 8.10
C PHE A 179 -9.94 -11.17 8.25
N ALA A 180 -9.69 -9.86 8.28
CA ALA A 180 -10.72 -8.83 8.33
C ALA A 180 -11.33 -8.59 6.93
N GLU A 181 -10.47 -8.65 5.91
CA GLU A 181 -10.83 -8.38 4.53
C GLU A 181 -10.16 -9.41 3.61
N ILE A 182 -10.94 -9.94 2.66
CA ILE A 182 -10.47 -10.86 1.63
C ILE A 182 -11.06 -10.38 0.31
N GLN A 183 -10.19 -9.99 -0.61
CA GLN A 183 -10.56 -9.58 -1.96
C GLN A 183 -9.89 -10.51 -2.96
N GLU A 184 -10.66 -11.24 -3.76
CA GLU A 184 -10.12 -11.97 -4.90
C GLU A 184 -9.71 -10.97 -6.00
N ILE A 185 -8.43 -10.99 -6.37
CA ILE A 185 -7.90 -10.15 -7.46
C ILE A 185 -7.94 -10.91 -8.78
N GLU A 186 -7.57 -12.19 -8.74
CA GLU A 186 -7.53 -13.10 -9.86
C GLU A 186 -7.63 -14.53 -9.33
N LYS A 187 -7.91 -15.50 -10.20
CA LYS A 187 -7.89 -16.92 -9.85
C LYS A 187 -6.62 -17.27 -9.06
N HIS A 188 -6.80 -17.88 -7.89
CA HIS A 188 -5.76 -18.26 -6.93
C HIS A 188 -5.04 -17.11 -6.22
N TRP A 189 -5.41 -15.86 -6.48
CA TRP A 189 -4.78 -14.67 -5.90
C TRP A 189 -5.77 -13.81 -5.14
N TYR A 190 -5.46 -13.60 -3.87
CA TYR A 190 -6.28 -12.82 -2.96
C TYR A 190 -5.45 -11.71 -2.34
N TRP A 191 -6.01 -10.53 -2.18
CA TRP A 191 -5.49 -9.55 -1.25
C TRP A 191 -6.20 -9.71 0.07
N ILE A 192 -5.44 -9.68 1.16
CA ILE A 192 -5.93 -9.92 2.51
C ILE A 192 -5.48 -8.79 3.41
N GLY A 193 -6.42 -8.28 4.21
CA GLY A 193 -6.16 -7.38 5.32
C GLY A 193 -6.49 -8.05 6.66
N SER A 194 -5.60 -7.91 7.63
CA SER A 194 -5.81 -8.25 9.04
C SER A 194 -6.17 -6.99 9.84
N HIS A 195 -6.80 -7.18 11.00
CA HIS A 195 -7.20 -6.09 11.91
C HIS A 195 -6.02 -5.33 12.51
#